data_AF-A0A2U3GZN4-F1
#
_entry.id   AF-A0A2U3GZN4-F1
#
_cell.length_a   1.000
_cell.length_b   1.000
_cell.length_c   1.000
_cell.angle_alpha   90.00
_cell.angle_beta   90.00
_cell.angle_gamma   90.00
#
_symmetry.space_group_name_H-M   'P 1'
#
loop_
_entity.id
_entity.type
_entity.pdbx_description
1 polymer ?
#
loop_
_entity_poly.entity_id
_entity_poly.type
_entity_poly.pdbx_seq_one_letter_code
_entity_poly.pdbx_strand_id
1 'polypeptide(L)'
;MACVEYEFQFVVDGVGVDDEAVVDVVHEEFDGLLTRHRDRHLLDVSETGANTIDAAHRIVVRLRRALPGLRLLRIDPDLVGVSDIAERTGRTRQNVQQWVNGERRAGKERFPAPEGVAGRSPVWRWGDVNAWLAGIGEGDGVHVPTREEALQIDYLLPHWRRTLDDGLPLVNVVAAAEHDEYGEGRGAVRKLLEGTLAVPGVLESISAFPRLEQQRLTVVCAVLTDRLDSVVSRIGHDETWAVLAFVGPNGELHLQPLGTREAQGTVPLSRLGLGPDATVGDLLLVQTNGPDRPVAPMTPVGLD
;
A
#
# COMPACT_ATOMS: atom_id res chain seq x y z
N MET A 1 9.67 -9.91 -2.54
CA MET A 1 9.92 -8.63 -1.84
C MET A 1 9.98 -8.90 -0.34
N ALA A 2 10.89 -8.27 0.40
CA ALA A 2 10.82 -8.31 1.86
C ALA A 2 9.61 -7.46 2.28
N CYS A 3 8.64 -8.05 2.97
CA CYS A 3 7.54 -7.30 3.57
C CYS A 3 8.10 -6.55 4.77
N VAL A 4 7.96 -5.22 4.79
CA VAL A 4 8.29 -4.41 5.96
C VAL A 4 7.04 -4.33 6.83
N GLU A 5 7.23 -4.35 8.14
CA GLU A 5 6.15 -4.13 9.10
C GLU A 5 5.96 -2.62 9.32
N TYR A 6 4.72 -2.18 9.19
CA TYR A 6 4.30 -0.80 9.36
C TYR A 6 3.37 -0.69 10.56
N GLU A 7 3.60 0.30 11.43
CA GLU A 7 2.74 0.57 12.58
C GLU A 7 1.91 1.84 12.33
N PHE A 8 0.61 1.75 12.55
CA PHE A 8 -0.33 2.84 12.35
C PHE A 8 -1.07 3.14 13.66
N GLN A 9 -1.03 4.41 14.07
CA GLN A 9 -1.92 4.93 15.10
C GLN A 9 -3.02 5.75 14.40
N PHE A 10 -4.22 5.19 14.29
CA PHE A 10 -5.37 5.87 13.70
C PHE A 10 -6.19 6.59 14.77
N VAL A 11 -6.64 7.79 14.47
CA VAL A 11 -7.77 8.41 15.16
C VAL A 11 -9.06 7.81 14.60
N VAL A 12 -9.87 7.22 15.47
CA VAL A 12 -11.05 6.44 15.05
C VAL A 12 -12.34 6.90 15.72
N ASP A 13 -13.47 6.49 15.12
CA ASP A 13 -14.83 6.73 15.58
C ASP A 13 -15.73 5.53 15.21
N GLY A 14 -16.96 5.49 15.73
CA GLY A 14 -17.93 4.42 15.49
C GLY A 14 -17.69 3.14 16.29
N VAL A 15 -16.59 3.06 17.03
CA VAL A 15 -16.29 2.05 18.04
C VAL A 15 -15.75 2.73 19.30
N GLY A 16 -15.73 2.01 20.44
CA GLY A 16 -15.19 2.54 21.68
C GLY A 16 -14.62 1.46 22.59
N VAL A 17 -13.77 1.88 23.53
CA VAL A 17 -13.12 1.00 24.51
C VAL A 17 -14.07 0.31 25.49
N ASP A 18 -15.31 0.80 25.58
CA ASP A 18 -16.33 0.24 26.48
C ASP A 18 -17.08 -0.94 25.81
N ASP A 19 -16.82 -1.23 24.54
CA ASP A 19 -17.35 -2.38 23.81
C ASP A 19 -16.32 -3.53 23.84
N GLU A 20 -16.53 -4.49 24.76
CA GLU A 20 -15.63 -5.63 24.97
C GLU A 20 -15.42 -6.45 23.69
N ALA A 21 -16.46 -6.63 22.88
CA ALA A 21 -16.34 -7.38 21.64
C ALA A 21 -15.44 -6.69 20.62
N VAL A 22 -15.47 -5.35 20.56
CA VAL A 22 -14.53 -4.58 19.71
C VAL A 22 -13.10 -4.74 20.22
N VAL A 23 -12.90 -4.60 21.53
CA VAL A 23 -11.56 -4.71 22.14
C VAL A 23 -10.97 -6.09 21.90
N ASP A 24 -11.76 -7.14 22.04
CA ASP A 24 -11.36 -8.52 21.77
C ASP A 24 -10.94 -8.71 20.31
N VAL A 25 -11.74 -8.24 19.35
CA VAL A 25 -11.36 -8.31 17.92
C VAL A 25 -10.07 -7.55 17.63
N VAL A 26 -9.89 -6.35 18.18
CA VAL A 26 -8.67 -5.55 17.99
C VAL A 26 -7.45 -6.30 18.54
N HIS A 27 -7.56 -6.90 19.73
CA HIS A 27 -6.46 -7.62 20.34
C HIS A 27 -6.16 -8.94 19.63
N GLU A 28 -7.17 -9.76 19.37
CA GLU A 28 -6.99 -11.13 18.87
C GLU A 28 -6.67 -11.19 17.37
N GLU A 29 -7.29 -10.34 16.53
CA GLU A 29 -7.12 -10.40 15.07
C GLU A 29 -6.02 -9.47 14.53
N PHE A 30 -5.69 -8.41 15.27
CA PHE A 30 -4.79 -7.36 14.80
C PHE A 30 -3.56 -7.14 15.68
N ASP A 31 -3.44 -7.86 16.81
CA ASP A 31 -2.44 -7.59 17.86
C ASP A 31 -2.40 -6.10 18.23
N GLY A 32 -3.58 -5.45 18.16
CA GLY A 32 -3.73 -4.01 18.24
C GLY A 32 -4.15 -3.55 19.63
N LEU A 33 -4.18 -2.23 19.80
CA LEU A 33 -4.65 -1.59 21.02
C LEU A 33 -5.64 -0.47 20.70
N LEU A 34 -6.80 -0.50 21.34
CA LEU A 34 -7.76 0.59 21.30
C LEU A 34 -7.66 1.38 22.61
N THR A 35 -7.31 2.66 22.52
CA THR A 35 -7.21 3.56 23.68
C THR A 35 -8.18 4.74 23.56
N ARG A 36 -8.47 5.39 24.70
CA ARG A 36 -9.32 6.59 24.75
C ARG A 36 -8.58 7.75 25.39
N HIS A 37 -8.43 8.83 24.64
CA HIS A 37 -7.90 10.11 25.10
C HIS A 37 -9.00 11.18 25.09
N ARG A 38 -9.61 11.41 26.25
CA ARG A 38 -10.83 12.22 26.42
C ARG A 38 -11.98 11.66 25.56
N ASP A 39 -12.41 12.40 24.54
CA ASP A 39 -13.52 12.04 23.65
C ASP A 39 -13.02 11.44 22.32
N ARG A 40 -11.73 11.10 22.21
CA ARG A 40 -11.13 10.52 21.00
C ARG A 40 -10.65 9.11 21.29
N HIS A 41 -10.84 8.23 20.32
CA HIS A 41 -10.28 6.89 20.32
C HIS A 41 -9.05 6.83 19.40
N LEU A 42 -8.00 6.18 19.87
CA LEU A 42 -6.82 5.87 19.07
C LEU A 42 -6.73 4.35 18.91
N LEU A 43 -6.45 3.90 17.69
CA LEU A 43 -6.29 2.50 17.34
C LEU A 43 -4.86 2.30 16.85
N ASP A 44 -4.07 1.56 17.62
CA ASP A 44 -2.73 1.12 17.27
C ASP A 44 -2.83 -0.26 16.62
N VAL A 45 -2.31 -0.41 15.41
CA VAL A 45 -2.30 -1.66 14.64
C VAL A 45 -1.04 -1.74 13.78
N SER A 46 -0.53 -2.94 13.56
CA SER A 46 0.52 -3.18 12.57
C SER A 46 0.02 -3.95 11.37
N GLU A 47 0.66 -3.72 10.23
CA GLU A 47 0.41 -4.49 9.01
C GLU A 47 1.67 -4.53 8.15
N THR A 48 1.84 -5.62 7.43
CA THR A 48 2.96 -5.76 6.50
C THR A 48 2.57 -5.29 5.11
N GLY A 49 3.51 -4.68 4.40
CA GLY A 49 3.25 -4.23 3.02
C GLY A 49 4.50 -4.03 2.19
N ALA A 50 4.26 -3.82 0.90
CA ALA A 50 5.27 -3.40 -0.07
C ALA A 50 5.82 -1.99 0.20
N ASN A 51 4.94 -1.14 0.71
CA ASN A 51 5.19 0.25 1.11
C ASN A 51 4.08 0.66 2.08
N THR A 52 4.21 1.85 2.68
CA THR A 52 3.29 2.37 3.69
C THR A 52 1.83 2.47 3.21
N ILE A 53 1.61 2.81 1.93
CA ILE A 53 0.25 2.90 1.36
C ILE A 53 -0.34 1.52 1.11
N ASP A 54 0.46 0.55 0.66
CA ASP A 54 0.02 -0.84 0.51
C ASP A 54 -0.37 -1.47 1.86
N ALA A 55 0.46 -1.27 2.89
CA ALA A 55 0.15 -1.70 4.26
C ALA A 55 -1.14 -1.01 4.78
N ALA A 56 -1.30 0.28 4.53
CA ALA A 56 -2.52 1.02 4.86
C ALA A 56 -3.77 0.47 4.13
N HIS A 57 -3.66 0.14 2.83
CA HIS A 57 -4.74 -0.51 2.08
C HIS A 57 -5.17 -1.83 2.72
N ARG A 58 -4.19 -2.69 3.06
CA ARG A 58 -4.40 -4.01 3.66
C ARG A 58 -5.12 -3.90 5.00
N ILE A 59 -4.60 -3.06 5.91
CA ILE A 59 -5.18 -2.91 7.25
C ILE A 59 -6.59 -2.31 7.19
N VAL A 60 -6.84 -1.33 6.30
CA VAL A 60 -8.18 -0.73 6.12
C VAL A 60 -9.21 -1.76 5.68
N VAL A 61 -8.86 -2.62 4.73
CA VAL A 61 -9.76 -3.68 4.24
C VAL A 61 -10.05 -4.70 5.34
N ARG A 62 -9.02 -5.18 6.05
CA ARG A 62 -9.19 -6.13 7.15
C ARG A 62 -10.02 -5.54 8.29
N LEU A 63 -9.73 -4.31 8.70
CA LEU A 63 -10.49 -3.59 9.73
C LEU A 63 -11.95 -3.37 9.31
N ARG A 64 -12.23 -3.01 8.06
CA ARG A 64 -13.60 -2.85 7.55
C ARG A 64 -14.41 -4.14 7.67
N ARG A 65 -13.78 -5.28 7.40
CA ARG A 65 -14.41 -6.61 7.47
C ARG A 65 -14.67 -7.03 8.91
N ALA A 66 -13.69 -6.89 9.79
CA ALA A 66 -13.78 -7.33 11.18
C ALA A 66 -14.68 -6.39 12.02
N LEU A 67 -14.60 -5.08 11.76
CA LEU A 67 -15.30 -4.04 12.51
C LEU A 67 -16.09 -3.10 11.57
N PRO A 68 -17.27 -3.51 11.07
CA PRO A 68 -18.04 -2.70 10.12
C PRO A 68 -18.49 -1.33 10.63
N GLY A 69 -18.53 -1.13 11.95
CA GLY A 69 -18.84 0.17 12.58
C GLY A 69 -17.64 1.12 12.66
N LEU A 70 -16.41 0.62 12.49
CA LEU A 70 -15.18 1.41 12.64
C LEU A 70 -15.03 2.43 11.52
N ARG A 71 -14.73 3.67 11.92
CA ARG A 71 -14.41 4.77 11.02
C ARG A 71 -13.02 5.29 11.31
N LEU A 72 -12.09 5.04 10.40
CA LEU A 72 -10.76 5.65 10.40
C LEU A 72 -10.87 7.11 9.95
N LEU A 73 -10.44 8.05 10.80
CA LEU A 73 -10.57 9.48 10.53
C LEU A 73 -9.29 10.09 9.97
N ARG A 74 -8.15 9.73 10.54
CA ARG A 74 -6.80 10.15 10.14
C ARG A 74 -5.73 9.36 10.90
N ILE A 75 -4.48 9.45 10.49
CA ILE A 75 -3.31 9.08 11.28
C ILE A 75 -3.10 10.12 12.39
N ASP A 76 -2.85 9.65 13.61
CA ASP A 76 -2.40 10.52 14.68
C ASP A 76 -0.94 10.92 14.44
N PRO A 77 -0.59 12.22 14.58
CA PRO A 77 0.77 12.70 14.31
C PRO A 77 1.83 12.19 15.30
N ASP A 78 1.43 11.61 16.44
CA ASP A 78 2.30 11.13 17.52
C ASP A 78 3.41 12.15 17.84
N LEU A 79 2.96 13.31 18.36
CA LEU A 79 3.84 14.44 18.63
C LEU A 79 4.72 14.18 19.85
N VAL A 80 6.02 14.17 19.62
CA VAL A 80 7.05 13.91 20.62
C VAL A 80 7.92 15.13 20.87
N GLY A 81 8.31 15.34 22.11
CA GLY A 81 9.37 16.26 22.50
C GLY A 81 10.69 15.55 22.76
N VAL A 82 11.72 16.33 23.14
CA VAL A 82 13.06 15.80 23.47
C VAL A 82 13.02 14.72 24.56
N SER A 83 12.10 14.84 25.53
CA SER A 83 11.98 13.89 26.63
C SER A 83 11.42 12.55 26.16
N ASP A 84 10.39 12.58 25.32
CA ASP A 84 9.72 11.40 24.80
C ASP A 84 10.66 10.64 23.83
N ILE A 85 11.38 11.38 22.97
CA ILE A 85 12.41 10.79 22.08
C ILE A 85 13.51 10.12 22.91
N ALA A 86 14.00 10.78 23.97
CA ALA A 86 15.03 10.23 24.84
C ALA A 86 14.57 8.92 25.52
N GLU A 87 13.33 8.89 25.99
CA GLU A 87 12.72 7.71 26.60
C GLU A 87 12.57 6.56 25.60
N ARG A 88 11.93 6.80 24.46
CA ARG A 88 11.70 5.77 23.42
C ARG A 88 12.99 5.19 22.86
N THR A 89 14.04 6.00 22.72
CA THR A 89 15.34 5.56 22.18
C THR A 89 16.32 5.05 23.24
N GLY A 90 15.95 5.09 24.53
CA GLY A 90 16.87 4.77 25.63
C GLY A 90 18.10 5.68 25.71
N ARG A 91 18.03 6.90 25.16
CA ARG A 91 19.12 7.88 25.14
C ARG A 91 18.91 8.97 26.19
N THR A 92 19.96 9.72 26.50
CA THR A 92 19.84 10.89 27.38
C THR A 92 19.23 12.07 26.64
N ARG A 93 18.50 12.94 27.34
CA ARG A 93 17.98 14.19 26.77
C ARG A 93 19.07 15.06 26.13
N GLN A 94 20.28 15.06 26.72
CA GLN A 94 21.43 15.78 26.17
C GLN A 94 21.87 15.20 24.81
N ASN A 95 21.85 13.87 24.64
CA ASN A 95 22.15 13.25 23.34
C ASN A 95 21.11 13.68 22.28
N VAL A 96 19.82 13.70 22.64
CA VAL A 96 18.76 14.14 21.72
C VAL A 96 18.91 15.61 21.35
N GLN A 97 19.25 16.48 22.32
CA GLN A 97 19.53 17.90 22.04
C GLN A 97 20.71 18.09 21.08
N GLN A 98 21.75 17.27 21.19
CA GLN A 98 22.87 17.30 20.26
C GLN A 98 22.47 16.89 18.83
N TRP A 99 21.50 15.98 18.68
CA TRP A 99 20.93 15.66 17.37
C TRP A 99 20.16 16.85 16.80
N VAL A 100 19.25 17.42 17.60
CA VAL A 100 18.42 18.58 17.22
C VAL A 100 19.27 19.79 16.82
N ASN A 101 20.35 20.06 17.55
CA ASN A 101 21.25 21.19 17.28
C ASN A 101 22.21 20.94 16.11
N GLY A 102 22.24 19.73 15.54
CA GLY A 102 23.17 19.34 14.49
C GLY A 102 24.63 19.27 14.96
N GLU A 103 24.86 19.17 16.27
CA GLU A 103 26.19 19.11 16.89
C GLU A 103 26.86 17.74 16.69
N ARG A 104 26.07 16.68 16.43
CA ARG A 104 26.56 15.36 16.00
C ARG A 104 26.16 15.06 14.56
N ARG A 105 27.08 14.44 13.81
CA ARG A 105 26.90 13.86 12.46
C ARG A 105 26.63 14.87 11.33
N ALA A 106 27.40 15.97 11.29
CA ALA A 106 27.37 17.06 10.31
C ALA A 106 27.64 16.70 8.82
N GLY A 107 27.36 15.48 8.36
CA GLY A 107 27.71 15.06 6.99
C GLY A 107 26.88 13.95 6.33
N LYS A 108 25.79 13.45 6.92
CA LYS A 108 24.91 12.47 6.23
C LYS A 108 23.48 12.95 6.10
N GLU A 109 22.74 13.13 7.19
CA GLU A 109 21.35 13.63 7.19
C GLU A 109 21.09 14.49 8.42
N ARG A 110 20.39 15.62 8.23
CA ARG A 110 20.02 16.53 9.33
C ARG A 110 18.84 15.94 10.11
N PHE A 111 18.82 16.18 11.42
CA PHE A 111 17.65 15.87 12.24
C PHE A 111 16.40 16.58 11.69
N PRO A 112 15.20 15.97 11.74
CA PRO A 112 13.98 16.56 11.19
C PRO A 112 13.68 17.95 11.75
N ALA A 113 13.10 18.80 10.90
CA ALA A 113 12.54 20.06 11.36
C ALA A 113 11.36 19.78 12.31
N PRO A 114 11.16 20.61 13.36
CA PRO A 114 10.00 20.46 14.23
C PRO A 114 8.70 20.69 13.47
N GLU A 115 7.68 19.88 13.77
CA GLU A 115 6.31 20.05 13.24
C GLU A 115 5.70 21.35 13.80
N GLY A 116 6.07 21.72 15.02
CA GLY A 116 5.60 22.94 15.66
C GLY A 116 6.21 23.17 17.03
N VAL A 117 5.53 24.01 17.82
CA VAL A 117 5.92 24.35 19.20
C VAL A 117 4.74 24.13 20.13
N ALA A 118 4.93 23.28 21.15
CA ALA A 118 4.00 23.11 22.25
C ALA A 118 4.46 24.00 23.43
N GLY A 119 3.77 25.13 23.63
CA GLY A 119 4.16 26.14 24.62
C GLY A 119 5.47 26.83 24.23
N ARG A 120 6.60 26.40 24.80
CA ARG A 120 7.96 26.90 24.48
C ARG A 120 8.89 25.84 23.92
N SER A 121 8.43 24.60 23.84
CA SER A 121 9.25 23.47 23.43
C SER A 121 8.90 23.06 22.00
N PRO A 122 9.88 22.89 21.10
CA PRO A 122 9.63 22.28 19.81
C PRO A 122 9.11 20.85 19.97
N VAL A 123 8.26 20.44 19.04
CA VAL A 123 7.73 19.07 18.94
C VAL A 123 7.91 18.55 17.52
N TRP A 124 8.10 17.24 17.40
CA TRP A 124 8.32 16.52 16.16
C TRP A 124 7.27 15.44 16.02
N ARG A 125 7.06 14.95 14.79
CA ARG A 125 6.32 13.71 14.56
C ARG A 125 7.25 12.53 14.81
N TRP A 126 6.78 11.53 15.55
CA TRP A 126 7.59 10.34 15.81
C TRP A 126 8.01 9.64 14.50
N GLY A 127 7.12 9.53 13.52
CA GLY A 127 7.45 8.91 12.21
C GLY A 127 8.66 9.54 11.51
N ASP A 128 8.78 10.87 11.50
CA ASP A 128 9.94 11.55 10.89
C ASP A 128 11.23 11.32 11.70
N VAL A 129 11.12 11.27 13.04
CA VAL A 129 12.25 10.98 13.94
C VAL A 129 12.70 9.53 13.77
N ASN A 130 11.77 8.57 13.74
CA ASN A 130 12.04 7.15 13.57
C ASN A 130 12.67 6.86 12.19
N ALA A 131 12.14 7.46 11.11
CA ALA A 131 12.74 7.37 9.78
C ALA A 131 14.17 7.91 9.74
N TRP A 132 14.44 9.05 10.39
CA TRP A 132 15.79 9.58 10.53
C TRP A 132 16.71 8.65 11.35
N LEU A 133 16.21 8.09 12.46
CA LEU A 133 16.96 7.11 13.28
C LEU A 133 17.32 5.86 12.46
N ALA A 134 16.39 5.34 11.68
CA ALA A 134 16.62 4.22 10.77
C ALA A 134 17.70 4.54 9.72
N GLY A 135 17.64 5.72 9.09
CA GLY A 135 18.64 6.19 8.12
C GLY A 135 20.06 6.29 8.69
N ILE A 136 20.18 6.48 10.00
CA ILE A 136 21.47 6.54 10.70
C ILE A 136 21.86 5.25 11.45
N GLY A 137 21.11 4.16 11.24
CA GLY A 137 21.37 2.83 11.81
C GLY A 137 20.99 2.67 13.29
N GLU A 138 20.09 3.51 13.79
CA GLU A 138 19.64 3.55 15.19
C GLU A 138 18.11 3.28 15.31
N GLY A 139 17.47 2.84 14.23
CA GLY A 139 16.05 2.47 14.23
C GLY A 139 15.78 1.13 14.94
N ASP A 140 14.54 0.94 15.36
CA ASP A 140 14.02 -0.28 16.00
C ASP A 140 13.54 -1.33 15.00
N GLY A 141 13.49 -0.99 13.70
CA GLY A 141 13.07 -1.90 12.63
C GLY A 141 11.58 -1.83 12.30
N VAL A 142 10.82 -0.97 13.00
CA VAL A 142 9.40 -0.72 12.74
C VAL A 142 9.27 0.57 11.94
N HIS A 143 8.51 0.57 10.84
CA HIS A 143 8.26 1.79 10.07
C HIS A 143 6.96 2.47 10.54
N VAL A 144 7.09 3.65 11.13
CA VAL A 144 5.94 4.50 11.45
C VAL A 144 5.78 5.55 10.34
N PRO A 145 4.56 5.79 9.82
CA PRO A 145 4.33 6.75 8.74
C PRO A 145 4.95 8.12 9.01
N THR A 146 5.80 8.55 8.08
CA THR A 146 6.32 9.93 8.04
C THR A 146 5.19 10.93 7.82
N ARG A 147 5.46 12.22 8.00
CA ARG A 147 4.48 13.28 7.75
C ARG A 147 3.85 13.20 6.35
N GLU A 148 4.65 12.91 5.33
CA GLU A 148 4.19 12.83 3.95
C GLU A 148 3.28 11.63 3.74
N GLU A 149 3.68 10.46 4.23
CA GLU A 149 2.90 9.23 4.13
C GLU A 149 1.57 9.33 4.90
N ALA A 150 1.60 9.88 6.12
CA ALA A 150 0.40 10.13 6.90
C ALA A 150 -0.58 11.07 6.18
N LEU A 151 -0.09 12.13 5.54
CA LEU A 151 -0.94 13.03 4.74
C LEU A 151 -1.55 12.33 3.52
N GLN A 152 -0.79 11.46 2.86
CA GLN A 152 -1.31 10.65 1.75
C GLN A 152 -2.40 9.70 2.22
N ILE A 153 -2.20 9.00 3.34
CA ILE A 153 -3.21 8.12 3.94
C ILE A 153 -4.46 8.92 4.33
N ASP A 154 -4.30 10.04 5.04
CA ASP A 154 -5.40 10.91 5.47
C ASP A 154 -6.24 11.41 4.29
N TYR A 155 -5.58 11.76 3.19
CA TYR A 155 -6.24 12.16 1.96
C TYR A 155 -7.06 11.01 1.33
N LEU A 156 -6.53 9.78 1.38
CA LEU A 156 -7.15 8.62 0.75
C LEU A 156 -8.26 7.99 1.60
N LEU A 157 -8.21 8.07 2.93
CA LEU A 157 -9.17 7.45 3.85
C LEU A 157 -10.65 7.74 3.50
N PRO A 158 -11.09 9.00 3.26
CA PRO A 158 -12.49 9.27 2.89
C PRO A 158 -12.87 8.71 1.51
N HIS A 159 -11.91 8.53 0.61
CA HIS A 159 -12.15 7.89 -0.69
C HIS A 159 -12.29 6.38 -0.51
N TRP A 160 -11.35 5.74 0.19
CA TRP A 160 -11.39 4.30 0.48
C TRP A 160 -12.69 3.89 1.18
N ARG A 161 -13.14 4.65 2.18
CA ARG A 161 -14.40 4.38 2.86
C ARG A 161 -15.58 4.34 1.89
N ARG A 162 -15.70 5.36 1.01
CA ARG A 162 -16.79 5.41 0.01
C ARG A 162 -16.72 4.25 -0.95
N THR A 163 -15.54 3.94 -1.47
CA THR A 163 -15.33 2.81 -2.39
C THR A 163 -15.76 1.48 -1.75
N LEU A 164 -15.39 1.25 -0.49
CA LEU A 164 -15.80 0.05 0.25
C LEU A 164 -17.29 0.03 0.59
N ASP A 165 -17.90 1.19 0.89
CA ASP A 165 -19.34 1.31 1.09
C ASP A 165 -20.15 0.98 -0.17
N ASP A 166 -19.60 1.32 -1.34
CA ASP A 166 -20.16 0.95 -2.66
C ASP A 166 -19.89 -0.53 -3.04
N GLY A 167 -19.21 -1.29 -2.17
CA GLY A 167 -18.85 -2.69 -2.41
C GLY A 167 -17.74 -2.88 -3.45
N LEU A 168 -17.02 -1.81 -3.80
CA LEU A 168 -15.94 -1.83 -4.78
C LEU A 168 -14.59 -2.09 -4.08
N PRO A 169 -13.63 -2.74 -4.76
CA PRO A 169 -12.31 -2.96 -4.20
C PRO A 169 -11.48 -1.68 -4.12
N LEU A 170 -10.65 -1.58 -3.08
CA LEU A 170 -9.54 -0.63 -3.06
C LEU A 170 -8.47 -1.06 -4.07
N VAL A 171 -8.16 -0.16 -5.01
CA VAL A 171 -7.18 -0.42 -6.07
C VAL A 171 -5.79 -0.05 -5.59
N ASN A 172 -4.91 -1.04 -5.48
CA ASN A 172 -3.48 -0.85 -5.24
C ASN A 172 -2.73 -0.87 -6.57
N VAL A 173 -2.17 0.26 -7.01
CA VAL A 173 -1.44 0.34 -8.28
C VAL A 173 0.06 0.21 -8.05
N VAL A 174 0.67 -0.81 -8.65
CA VAL A 174 2.11 -1.09 -8.54
C VAL A 174 2.77 -1.06 -9.92
N ALA A 175 4.04 -0.68 -9.99
CA ALA A 175 4.80 -0.76 -11.24
C ALA A 175 5.49 -2.12 -11.36
N ALA A 176 5.54 -2.68 -12.58
CA ALA A 176 6.22 -3.96 -12.87
C ALA A 176 7.71 -3.97 -12.50
N ALA A 177 8.37 -2.80 -12.51
CA ALA A 177 9.75 -2.60 -12.07
C ALA A 177 9.89 -1.28 -11.27
N GLU A 178 10.82 -1.23 -10.31
CA GLU A 178 11.09 -0.05 -9.47
C GLU A 178 11.99 0.99 -10.16
N HIS A 179 12.94 0.49 -10.96
CA HIS A 179 13.89 1.33 -11.67
C HIS A 179 13.56 1.29 -13.15
N ASP A 180 13.40 2.48 -13.70
CA ASP A 180 13.05 2.69 -15.08
C ASP A 180 14.28 3.30 -15.76
N GLU A 181 14.99 2.55 -16.61
CA GLU A 181 16.01 3.17 -17.48
C GLU A 181 15.37 4.20 -18.44
N TYR A 182 14.04 4.13 -18.64
CA TYR A 182 13.27 4.98 -19.56
C TYR A 182 12.12 5.78 -18.94
N GLY A 183 11.88 5.72 -17.62
CA GLY A 183 11.09 6.65 -16.77
C GLY A 183 9.61 6.98 -17.08
N GLU A 184 9.23 7.06 -18.34
CA GLU A 184 8.01 7.71 -18.81
C GLU A 184 6.90 6.70 -19.14
N GLY A 185 7.26 5.47 -19.52
CA GLY A 185 6.33 4.46 -20.00
C GLY A 185 5.31 4.02 -18.94
N ARG A 186 5.78 3.45 -17.81
CA ARG A 186 4.87 2.95 -16.75
C ARG A 186 4.13 4.08 -16.04
N GLY A 187 4.76 5.26 -15.92
CA GLY A 187 4.12 6.46 -15.40
C GLY A 187 2.97 6.96 -16.28
N ALA A 188 3.11 6.89 -17.61
CA ALA A 188 2.03 7.19 -18.55
C ALA A 188 0.87 6.18 -18.44
N VAL A 189 1.18 4.88 -18.34
CA VAL A 189 0.18 3.82 -18.10
C VAL A 189 -0.60 4.12 -16.82
N ARG A 190 0.09 4.46 -15.72
CA ARG A 190 -0.57 4.81 -14.45
C ARG A 190 -1.52 6.00 -14.59
N LYS A 191 -1.10 7.09 -15.26
CA LYS A 191 -1.96 8.26 -15.47
C LYS A 191 -3.20 7.93 -16.30
N LEU A 192 -3.05 7.11 -17.35
CA LEU A 192 -4.18 6.65 -18.17
C LEU A 192 -5.11 5.74 -17.36
N LEU A 193 -4.55 4.86 -16.52
CA LEU A 193 -5.31 4.00 -15.62
C LEU A 193 -6.13 4.84 -14.63
N GLU A 194 -5.54 5.83 -13.97
CA GLU A 194 -6.24 6.72 -13.03
C GLU A 194 -7.45 7.39 -13.69
N GLY A 195 -7.29 7.91 -14.92
CA GLY A 195 -8.40 8.48 -15.69
C GLY A 195 -9.45 7.45 -16.10
N THR A 196 -9.04 6.21 -16.37
CA THR A 196 -9.93 5.12 -16.80
C THR A 196 -10.73 4.54 -15.63
N LEU A 197 -10.12 4.41 -14.44
CA LEU A 197 -10.79 3.95 -13.23
C LEU A 197 -11.85 4.94 -12.72
N ALA A 198 -11.73 6.22 -13.10
CA ALA A 198 -12.75 7.22 -12.81
C ALA A 198 -14.03 7.07 -13.66
N VAL A 199 -13.99 6.26 -14.73
CA VAL A 199 -15.16 5.97 -15.57
C VAL A 199 -16.06 4.96 -14.86
N PRO A 200 -17.36 5.25 -14.65
CA PRO A 200 -18.30 4.34 -14.00
C PRO A 200 -18.38 2.97 -14.71
N GLY A 201 -18.43 1.89 -13.93
CA GLY A 201 -18.57 0.51 -14.46
C GLY A 201 -17.24 -0.17 -14.79
N VAL A 202 -16.14 0.57 -14.94
CA VAL A 202 -14.82 0.00 -15.25
C VAL A 202 -14.32 -0.84 -14.08
N LEU A 203 -14.38 -0.30 -12.85
CA LEU A 203 -13.86 -0.97 -11.68
C LEU A 203 -14.61 -2.29 -11.40
N GLU A 204 -15.93 -2.28 -11.58
CA GLU A 204 -16.80 -3.44 -11.53
C GLU A 204 -16.39 -4.48 -12.58
N SER A 205 -16.17 -4.04 -13.83
CA SER A 205 -15.78 -4.92 -14.93
C SER A 205 -14.42 -5.58 -14.67
N ILE A 206 -13.41 -4.82 -14.27
CA ILE A 206 -12.04 -5.34 -14.05
C ILE A 206 -11.88 -6.08 -12.73
N SER A 207 -12.96 -6.24 -11.97
CA SER A 207 -12.94 -6.92 -10.68
C SER A 207 -13.88 -8.14 -10.64
N ALA A 208 -14.55 -8.43 -11.76
CA ALA A 208 -15.54 -9.48 -11.97
C ALA A 208 -14.95 -10.91 -12.18
N PHE A 209 -13.86 -11.24 -11.48
CA PHE A 209 -13.24 -12.58 -11.47
C PHE A 209 -13.12 -13.12 -10.03
N PRO A 210 -13.06 -14.45 -9.82
CA PRO A 210 -13.14 -15.07 -8.51
C PRO A 210 -11.89 -14.77 -7.65
N ARG A 211 -11.95 -13.68 -6.87
CA ARG A 211 -10.91 -13.26 -5.92
C ARG A 211 -11.24 -13.74 -4.51
N LEU A 212 -10.23 -14.20 -3.78
CA LEU A 212 -10.35 -14.53 -2.35
C LEU A 212 -10.65 -13.27 -1.53
N GLU A 213 -9.94 -12.17 -1.82
CA GLU A 213 -10.20 -10.86 -1.23
C GLU A 213 -10.92 -9.96 -2.25
N GLN A 214 -12.24 -9.84 -2.10
CA GLN A 214 -13.06 -9.04 -3.03
C GLN A 214 -12.85 -7.53 -2.85
N GLN A 215 -12.35 -7.10 -1.69
CA GLN A 215 -12.24 -5.71 -1.27
C GLN A 215 -10.88 -5.06 -1.60
N ARG A 216 -9.93 -5.82 -2.17
CA ARG A 216 -8.64 -5.29 -2.64
C ARG A 216 -8.36 -5.78 -4.06
N LEU A 217 -7.78 -4.92 -4.89
CA LEU A 217 -7.40 -5.25 -6.26
C LEU A 217 -6.03 -4.65 -6.57
N THR A 218 -5.02 -5.50 -6.75
CA THR A 218 -3.74 -5.04 -7.28
C THR A 218 -3.79 -4.87 -8.79
N VAL A 219 -3.33 -3.72 -9.29
CA VAL A 219 -3.15 -3.43 -10.71
C VAL A 219 -1.67 -3.19 -10.97
N VAL A 220 -1.05 -4.01 -11.81
CA VAL A 220 0.36 -3.92 -12.18
C VAL A 220 0.49 -3.14 -13.48
N CYS A 221 1.05 -1.93 -13.42
CA CYS A 221 1.40 -1.11 -14.58
C CYS A 221 2.70 -1.59 -15.22
N ALA A 222 2.63 -1.98 -16.48
CA ALA A 222 3.75 -2.52 -17.25
C ALA A 222 3.87 -1.89 -18.64
N VAL A 223 5.04 -2.05 -19.25
CA VAL A 223 5.29 -1.75 -20.67
C VAL A 223 5.45 -3.05 -21.46
N LEU A 224 5.35 -2.99 -22.79
CA LEU A 224 5.40 -4.18 -23.66
C LEU A 224 6.67 -5.02 -23.50
N THR A 225 7.78 -4.41 -23.09
CA THR A 225 9.07 -5.09 -22.87
C THR A 225 9.20 -5.74 -21.51
N ASP A 226 8.27 -5.48 -20.58
CA ASP A 226 8.29 -6.13 -19.27
C ASP A 226 8.06 -7.63 -19.41
N ARG A 227 8.84 -8.41 -18.67
CA ARG A 227 8.64 -9.85 -18.59
C ARG A 227 7.45 -10.17 -17.69
N LEU A 228 6.70 -11.22 -18.05
CA LEU A 228 5.52 -11.63 -17.30
C LEU A 228 5.87 -12.19 -15.92
N ASP A 229 7.05 -12.81 -15.75
CA ASP A 229 7.55 -13.25 -14.45
C ASP A 229 7.80 -12.07 -13.50
N SER A 230 8.40 -10.99 -14.00
CA SER A 230 8.59 -9.74 -13.27
C SER A 230 7.26 -9.13 -12.87
N VAL A 231 6.27 -9.09 -13.78
CA VAL A 231 4.91 -8.60 -13.47
C VAL A 231 4.27 -9.41 -12.34
N VAL A 232 4.28 -10.75 -12.42
CA VAL A 232 3.66 -11.60 -11.40
C VAL A 232 4.40 -11.52 -10.06
N SER A 233 5.72 -11.30 -10.07
CA SER A 233 6.48 -11.10 -8.84
C SER A 233 6.05 -9.87 -8.03
N ARG A 234 5.27 -8.96 -8.63
CA ARG A 234 4.71 -7.76 -7.99
C ARG A 234 3.30 -7.98 -7.42
N ILE A 235 2.66 -9.10 -7.72
CA ILE A 235 1.42 -9.51 -7.07
C ILE A 235 1.77 -9.83 -5.61
N GLY A 236 0.96 -9.33 -4.66
CA GLY A 236 1.17 -9.58 -3.24
C GLY A 236 1.29 -11.07 -2.94
N HIS A 237 2.13 -11.45 -1.97
CA HIS A 237 2.37 -12.86 -1.63
C HIS A 237 1.11 -13.61 -1.18
N ASP A 238 0.13 -12.88 -0.70
CA ASP A 238 -1.19 -13.31 -0.26
C ASP A 238 -2.28 -13.14 -1.33
N GLU A 239 -1.91 -12.62 -2.51
CA GLU A 239 -2.81 -12.42 -3.64
C GLU A 239 -2.60 -13.48 -4.69
N THR A 240 -3.68 -14.12 -5.13
CA THR A 240 -3.65 -15.04 -6.27
C THR A 240 -3.96 -14.35 -7.60
N TRP A 241 -4.50 -13.13 -7.57
CA TRP A 241 -4.99 -12.42 -8.75
C TRP A 241 -4.59 -10.94 -8.75
N ALA A 242 -4.34 -10.41 -9.94
CA ALA A 242 -4.14 -8.99 -10.21
C ALA A 242 -4.69 -8.62 -11.60
N VAL A 243 -4.65 -7.33 -11.93
CA VAL A 243 -4.89 -6.84 -13.29
C VAL A 243 -3.59 -6.28 -13.84
N LEU A 244 -3.17 -6.75 -15.00
CA LEU A 244 -2.07 -6.18 -15.77
C LEU A 244 -2.60 -5.02 -16.61
N ALA A 245 -2.06 -3.82 -16.38
CA ALA A 245 -2.36 -2.61 -17.15
C ALA A 245 -1.15 -2.26 -18.04
N PHE A 246 -1.39 -2.08 -19.34
CA PHE A 246 -0.35 -1.68 -20.29
C PHE A 246 -0.94 -0.93 -21.48
N VAL A 247 -0.12 -0.15 -22.16
CA VAL A 247 -0.52 0.60 -23.36
C VAL A 247 -0.07 -0.15 -24.61
N GLY A 248 -1.01 -0.40 -25.51
CA GLY A 248 -0.77 -1.02 -26.81
C GLY A 248 -0.06 -0.08 -27.79
N PRO A 249 0.36 -0.60 -28.96
CA PRO A 249 1.10 0.19 -29.94
C PRO A 249 0.31 1.37 -30.53
N ASN A 250 -1.03 1.37 -30.46
CA ASN A 250 -1.86 2.48 -30.93
C ASN A 250 -2.27 3.45 -29.79
N GLY A 251 -1.69 3.30 -28.60
CA GLY A 251 -1.95 4.18 -27.47
C GLY A 251 -3.17 3.81 -26.62
N GLU A 252 -3.83 2.69 -26.90
CA GLU A 252 -4.96 2.20 -26.13
C GLU A 252 -4.53 1.50 -24.82
N LEU A 253 -5.26 1.74 -23.73
CA LEU A 253 -5.03 1.08 -22.45
C LEU A 253 -5.69 -0.30 -22.46
N HIS A 254 -4.90 -1.34 -22.21
CA HIS A 254 -5.35 -2.72 -22.03
C HIS A 254 -5.35 -3.08 -20.55
N LEU A 255 -6.41 -3.73 -20.08
CA LEU A 255 -6.57 -4.23 -18.71
C LEU A 255 -6.81 -5.73 -18.79
N GLN A 256 -5.83 -6.52 -18.37
CA GLN A 256 -5.81 -7.97 -18.52
C GLN A 256 -5.77 -8.64 -17.14
N PRO A 257 -6.79 -9.41 -16.75
CA PRO A 257 -6.73 -10.21 -15.53
C PRO A 257 -5.57 -11.21 -15.60
N LEU A 258 -4.75 -11.23 -14.56
CA LEU A 258 -3.54 -12.04 -14.42
C LEU A 258 -3.60 -12.79 -13.09
N GLY A 259 -3.40 -14.10 -13.14
CA GLY A 259 -3.31 -14.96 -11.97
C GLY A 259 -1.89 -15.45 -11.70
N THR A 260 -1.58 -15.70 -10.44
CA THR A 260 -0.39 -16.43 -10.04
C THR A 260 -0.57 -17.93 -10.34
N ARG A 261 0.46 -18.76 -10.08
CA ARG A 261 0.37 -20.23 -10.20
C ARG A 261 -0.73 -20.85 -9.35
N GLU A 262 -1.10 -20.19 -8.26
CA GLU A 262 -2.11 -20.68 -7.31
C GLU A 262 -3.54 -20.30 -7.74
N ALA A 263 -3.68 -19.44 -8.75
CA ALA A 263 -4.95 -18.97 -9.26
C ALA A 263 -5.69 -20.06 -10.04
N GLN A 264 -6.85 -20.48 -9.53
CA GLN A 264 -7.71 -21.44 -10.22
C GLN A 264 -8.53 -20.79 -11.33
N GLY A 265 -8.67 -21.46 -12.47
CA GLY A 265 -9.48 -20.96 -13.60
C GLY A 265 -8.73 -20.01 -14.54
N THR A 266 -7.41 -19.91 -14.39
CA THR A 266 -6.54 -19.25 -15.37
C THR A 266 -6.30 -20.11 -16.60
N VAL A 267 -6.04 -19.46 -17.74
CA VAL A 267 -5.43 -20.09 -18.90
C VAL A 267 -3.91 -20.01 -18.74
N PRO A 268 -3.20 -21.15 -18.63
CA PRO A 268 -1.76 -21.11 -18.44
C PRO A 268 -1.03 -20.59 -19.69
N LEU A 269 0.05 -19.84 -19.48
CA LEU A 269 0.85 -19.26 -20.57
C LEU A 269 1.39 -20.30 -21.55
N SER A 270 1.77 -21.49 -21.09
CA SER A 270 2.22 -22.58 -21.98
C SER A 270 1.16 -23.00 -22.99
N ARG A 271 -0.13 -22.94 -22.63
CA ARG A 271 -1.24 -23.22 -23.56
C ARG A 271 -1.40 -22.14 -24.63
N LEU A 272 -0.92 -20.94 -24.35
CA LEU A 272 -0.85 -19.82 -25.28
C LEU A 272 0.42 -19.86 -26.14
N GLY A 273 1.28 -20.88 -25.96
CA GLY A 273 2.57 -21.01 -26.65
C GLY A 273 3.63 -20.04 -26.13
N LEU A 274 3.42 -19.44 -24.95
CA LEU A 274 4.33 -18.49 -24.33
C LEU A 274 5.30 -19.21 -23.39
N GLY A 275 6.58 -18.91 -23.54
CA GLY A 275 7.65 -19.46 -22.71
C GLY A 275 7.87 -18.68 -21.40
N PRO A 276 8.82 -19.10 -20.56
CA PRO A 276 9.10 -18.47 -19.27
C PRO A 276 9.65 -17.04 -19.40
N ASP A 277 10.33 -16.71 -20.50
CA ASP A 277 10.86 -15.37 -20.78
C ASP A 277 9.88 -14.48 -21.56
N ALA A 278 8.61 -14.88 -21.67
CA ALA A 278 7.60 -14.13 -22.42
C ALA A 278 7.36 -12.73 -21.82
N THR A 279 7.16 -11.76 -22.70
CA THR A 279 6.90 -10.37 -22.36
C THR A 279 5.42 -10.03 -22.45
N VAL A 280 5.05 -8.87 -21.90
CA VAL A 280 3.70 -8.28 -22.06
C VAL A 280 3.36 -8.10 -23.55
N GLY A 281 4.35 -7.76 -24.39
CA GLY A 281 4.20 -7.66 -25.83
C GLY A 281 3.88 -9.01 -26.49
N ASP A 282 4.54 -10.09 -26.07
CA ASP A 282 4.26 -11.44 -26.58
C ASP A 282 2.83 -11.87 -26.23
N LEU A 283 2.37 -11.55 -25.01
CA LEU A 283 0.98 -11.80 -24.59
C LEU A 283 -0.01 -11.04 -25.48
N LEU A 284 0.23 -9.75 -25.74
CA LEU A 284 -0.61 -8.95 -26.63
C LEU A 284 -0.63 -9.53 -28.05
N LEU A 285 0.52 -9.98 -28.57
CA LEU A 285 0.61 -10.56 -29.91
C LEU A 285 -0.19 -11.85 -30.04
N VAL A 286 -0.15 -12.73 -29.03
CA VAL A 286 -0.96 -13.96 -29.03
C VAL A 286 -2.45 -13.66 -28.97
N GLN A 287 -2.85 -12.67 -28.17
CA GLN A 287 -4.26 -12.27 -28.06
C GLN A 287 -4.81 -11.61 -29.32
N THR A 288 -3.95 -10.88 -30.06
CA THR A 288 -4.34 -10.19 -31.30
C THR A 288 -4.24 -11.06 -32.55
N ASN A 289 -3.31 -12.03 -32.60
CA ASN A 289 -3.00 -12.84 -33.80
C ASN A 289 -3.24 -14.35 -33.65
N GLY A 290 -3.78 -14.83 -32.52
CA GLY A 290 -3.94 -16.26 -32.24
C GLY A 290 -4.82 -17.01 -33.25
N PRO A 291 -4.36 -18.17 -33.80
CA PRO A 291 -5.06 -18.86 -34.89
C PRO A 291 -6.29 -19.67 -34.48
N ASP A 292 -6.60 -19.81 -33.19
CA ASP A 292 -7.84 -20.44 -32.72
C ASP A 292 -8.24 -19.90 -31.34
N ARG A 293 -9.37 -19.17 -31.33
CA ARG A 293 -10.05 -18.49 -30.21
C ARG A 293 -9.28 -17.34 -29.53
N PRO A 294 -9.77 -16.09 -29.62
CA PRO A 294 -9.27 -15.03 -28.76
C PRO A 294 -9.58 -15.42 -27.31
N VAL A 295 -8.54 -15.52 -26.48
CA VAL A 295 -8.69 -15.24 -25.06
C VAL A 295 -9.31 -13.84 -25.04
N ALA A 296 -10.61 -13.75 -24.75
CA ALA A 296 -11.26 -12.45 -24.62
C ALA A 296 -10.40 -11.61 -23.67
N PRO A 297 -10.28 -10.30 -23.85
CA PRO A 297 -9.41 -9.45 -23.01
C PRO A 297 -9.69 -9.56 -21.49
N MET A 298 -10.83 -10.16 -21.12
CA MET A 298 -11.24 -10.44 -19.74
C MET A 298 -10.95 -11.88 -19.27
N THR A 299 -10.53 -12.78 -20.14
CA THR A 299 -10.22 -14.17 -19.77
C THR A 299 -8.92 -14.17 -18.97
N PRO A 300 -8.93 -14.70 -17.73
CA PRO A 300 -7.75 -14.63 -16.88
C PRO A 300 -6.61 -15.52 -17.36
N VAL A 301 -5.40 -14.98 -17.38
CA VAL A 301 -4.17 -15.69 -17.80
C VAL A 301 -3.31 -15.96 -16.58
N GLY A 302 -2.64 -17.11 -16.50
CA GLY A 302 -1.81 -17.51 -15.36
C GLY A 302 -0.43 -18.01 -15.76
N LEU A 303 0.56 -17.77 -14.91
CA LEU A 303 1.87 -18.42 -15.04
C LEU A 303 1.77 -19.91 -14.68
N ASP A 304 2.49 -20.75 -15.43
CA ASP A 304 2.79 -22.15 -15.09
C ASP A 304 3.92 -22.24 -14.06
#